data_AF-A0A938MB88-F1
#
_entry.id   AF-A0A938MB88-F1
#
_cell.length_a   1.000
_cell.length_b   1.000
_cell.length_c   1.000
_cell.angle_alpha   90.00
_cell.angle_beta   90.00
_cell.angle_gamma   90.00
#
_symmetry.space_group_name_H-M   'P 1'
#
loop_
_entity.id
_entity.type
_entity.pdbx_description
1 polymer ?
#
loop_
_entity_poly.entity_id
_entity_poly.type
_entity_poly.pdbx_seq_one_letter_code
_entity_poly.pdbx_strand_id
1 'polypeptide(L)'
;MDNWIALSGLLLGLTFGAAMAGPRDEQWKKVDEAVNKGLPKTAIERLEPIIAAAIQDKAYGEAIKAIGRKIALEGNIQGNKPEERIFRLQGEIGKYPAEMRPLLEALLAHWYWHYFQHNRWRFMRRTQTAQEPGPDLQTWDLPRILAEIGKHFTAALADEKTLKATPVSAYDDLLVKGSVSDQYRPTMFDFLAHEALQFYSAGEQGAAKAEDAFVLAADSPIFADADQFMTWQPTTTDEDSPTLKAVRLYQKLLAFHRGDADKAAFADADLARLTFGHNKAQGEDKGERYKAALKRFVDANARHEVSARALAAWAGQLHQEGEHVEARKLAQRGLDAFPNSAGAAMCFNLIQQIEAKSASIQTERVWNEPLPTINVTYRNVTKVFFRAVPYDFESYIRTQRWGLYNFDDKKRKELIGRNAAMQWSADLPPTPDYRERAEKLPAPKGLKPGFYFILASHDQSFGDTQNQVSVAPVWVSDLALVVRERDYEGVVEGFVLRALTGEPVAGATVRAWTRDREGWFKPDEQGKTDDNGLFRIANR
;
A
#
# COMPACT_ATOMS: atom_id res chain seq x y z
N MET A 1 -5.78 2.47 -1.40
CA MET A 1 -6.82 3.47 -1.70
C MET A 1 -7.61 2.92 -2.88
N ASP A 2 -8.44 1.92 -2.61
CA ASP A 2 -9.30 1.25 -3.59
C ASP A 2 -10.68 1.14 -2.96
N ASN A 3 -11.49 2.19 -3.05
CA ASN A 3 -12.85 2.16 -2.48
C ASN A 3 -13.95 2.66 -3.42
N TRP A 4 -13.67 2.73 -4.73
CA TRP A 4 -14.71 3.01 -5.74
C TRP A 4 -15.00 1.82 -6.68
N ILE A 5 -14.35 0.67 -6.48
CA ILE A 5 -14.59 -0.55 -7.29
C ILE A 5 -15.30 -1.69 -6.50
N ALA A 6 -15.46 -1.58 -5.18
CA ALA A 6 -16.21 -2.60 -4.42
C ALA A 6 -17.73 -2.35 -4.43
N LEU A 7 -18.34 -2.35 -5.62
CA LEU A 7 -19.78 -2.47 -5.81
C LEU A 7 -20.09 -3.87 -6.34
N SER A 8 -19.61 -4.91 -5.64
CA SER A 8 -19.90 -6.34 -5.83
C SER A 8 -19.24 -7.19 -4.71
N GLY A 9 -19.95 -7.51 -3.62
CA GLY A 9 -19.52 -8.56 -2.67
C GLY A 9 -19.86 -8.35 -1.19
N LEU A 10 -20.91 -9.03 -0.73
CA LEU A 10 -21.43 -9.30 0.64
C LEU A 10 -20.48 -9.27 1.86
N LEU A 11 -20.97 -8.82 3.03
CA LEU A 11 -21.54 -9.70 4.09
C LEU A 11 -22.27 -8.95 5.23
N LEU A 12 -23.29 -9.61 5.76
CA LEU A 12 -24.32 -9.16 6.71
C LEU A 12 -23.80 -8.69 8.09
N GLY A 13 -24.39 -7.59 8.57
CA GLY A 13 -24.53 -7.27 9.99
C GLY A 13 -25.95 -6.76 10.24
N LEU A 14 -26.81 -7.60 10.78
CA LEU A 14 -28.20 -7.29 11.12
C LEU A 14 -28.26 -6.42 12.38
N THR A 15 -28.57 -5.14 12.22
CA THR A 15 -29.23 -4.33 13.25
C THR A 15 -30.53 -3.80 12.66
N PHE A 16 -31.65 -4.46 12.98
CA PHE A 16 -32.99 -3.99 12.67
C PHE A 16 -33.31 -2.76 13.54
N GLY A 17 -32.96 -1.58 13.05
CA GLY A 17 -33.77 -0.39 13.29
C GLY A 17 -34.85 -0.35 12.22
N ALA A 18 -36.11 -0.16 12.60
CA ALA A 18 -37.18 0.07 11.63
C ALA A 18 -36.90 1.39 10.89
N ALA A 19 -36.19 1.32 9.77
CA ALA A 19 -36.06 2.42 8.85
C ALA A 19 -37.46 2.69 8.28
N MET A 20 -38.01 3.87 8.58
CA MET A 20 -39.14 4.40 7.84
C MET A 20 -38.75 4.38 6.35
N ALA A 21 -39.59 3.81 5.50
CA ALA A 21 -39.34 3.81 4.06
C ALA A 21 -39.18 5.26 3.59
N GLY A 22 -38.05 5.57 2.95
CA GLY A 22 -37.80 6.86 2.32
C GLY A 22 -38.84 7.16 1.22
N PRO A 23 -38.99 8.43 0.80
CA PRO A 23 -40.06 8.88 -0.09
C PRO A 23 -40.17 8.10 -1.42
N ARG A 24 -39.06 7.48 -1.87
CA ARG A 24 -38.94 6.78 -3.16
C ARG A 24 -38.34 5.38 -3.04
N ASP A 25 -38.30 4.79 -1.84
CA ASP A 25 -37.70 3.46 -1.62
C ASP A 25 -38.33 2.36 -2.48
N GLU A 26 -39.66 2.40 -2.67
CA GLU A 26 -40.35 1.43 -3.54
C GLU A 26 -39.95 1.58 -5.00
N GLN A 27 -39.65 2.80 -5.45
CA GLN A 27 -39.21 3.07 -6.81
C GLN A 27 -37.77 2.59 -7.01
N TRP A 28 -36.90 2.83 -6.03
CA TRP A 28 -35.53 2.30 -6.01
C TRP A 28 -35.50 0.76 -6.00
N LYS A 29 -36.35 0.09 -5.22
CA LYS A 29 -36.50 -1.38 -5.27
C LYS A 29 -36.81 -1.87 -6.67
N LYS A 30 -37.73 -1.20 -7.38
CA LYS A 30 -38.05 -1.54 -8.78
C LYS A 30 -36.86 -1.31 -9.71
N VAL A 31 -36.06 -0.27 -9.51
CA VAL A 31 -34.82 -0.06 -10.27
C VAL A 31 -33.85 -1.22 -10.02
N ASP A 32 -33.59 -1.56 -8.76
CA ASP A 32 -32.65 -2.61 -8.39
C ASP A 32 -33.07 -3.99 -8.89
N GLU A 33 -34.37 -4.31 -8.84
CA GLU A 33 -34.92 -5.53 -9.45
C GLU A 33 -34.65 -5.60 -10.96
N ALA A 34 -34.81 -4.49 -11.68
CA ALA A 34 -34.56 -4.44 -13.12
C ALA A 34 -33.05 -4.60 -13.42
N VAL A 35 -32.18 -3.98 -12.62
CA VAL A 35 -30.73 -4.14 -12.74
C VAL A 35 -30.31 -5.59 -12.46
N ASN A 36 -30.80 -6.20 -11.38
CA ASN A 36 -30.47 -7.57 -10.99
C ASN A 36 -30.97 -8.60 -12.01
N LYS A 37 -32.03 -8.29 -12.76
CA LYS A 37 -32.53 -9.11 -13.88
C LYS A 37 -31.80 -8.86 -15.21
N GLY A 38 -30.81 -7.98 -15.25
CA GLY A 38 -30.09 -7.63 -16.49
C GLY A 38 -30.95 -6.85 -17.48
N LEU A 39 -31.90 -6.04 -17.01
CA LEU A 39 -32.83 -5.23 -17.82
C LEU A 39 -32.49 -3.73 -17.75
N PRO A 40 -31.38 -3.28 -18.38
CA PRO A 40 -30.90 -1.90 -18.24
C PRO A 40 -31.86 -0.85 -18.81
N LYS A 41 -32.58 -1.15 -19.91
CA LYS A 41 -33.60 -0.24 -20.47
C LYS A 41 -34.75 0.01 -19.48
N THR A 42 -35.27 -1.07 -18.90
CA THR A 42 -36.34 -1.00 -17.89
C THR A 42 -35.86 -0.28 -16.62
N ALA A 43 -34.61 -0.46 -16.22
CA ALA A 43 -34.03 0.29 -15.10
C ALA A 43 -33.92 1.79 -15.39
N ILE A 44 -33.54 2.18 -16.62
CA ILE A 44 -33.49 3.59 -17.05
C ILE A 44 -34.88 4.21 -17.05
N GLU A 45 -35.90 3.55 -17.63
CA GLU A 45 -37.29 4.02 -17.62
C GLU A 45 -37.81 4.25 -16.20
N ARG A 46 -37.38 3.41 -15.24
CA ARG A 46 -37.75 3.53 -13.82
C ARG A 46 -36.99 4.63 -13.08
N LEU A 47 -35.81 5.04 -13.56
CA LEU A 47 -35.01 6.12 -12.97
C LEU A 47 -35.53 7.51 -13.36
N GLU A 48 -36.12 7.69 -14.54
CA GLU A 48 -36.64 9.00 -14.98
C GLU A 48 -37.66 9.64 -14.02
N PRO A 49 -38.71 8.94 -13.53
CA PRO A 49 -39.62 9.52 -12.55
C PRO A 49 -38.96 9.82 -11.20
N ILE A 50 -37.95 9.03 -10.79
CA ILE A 50 -37.17 9.29 -9.58
C ILE A 50 -36.39 10.61 -9.74
N ILE A 51 -35.73 10.81 -10.88
CA ILE A 51 -34.98 12.05 -11.18
C ILE A 51 -35.91 13.25 -11.15
N ALA A 52 -37.05 13.18 -11.84
CA ALA A 52 -38.00 14.30 -11.89
C ALA A 52 -38.55 14.66 -10.50
N ALA A 53 -38.97 13.66 -9.72
CA ALA A 53 -39.49 13.88 -8.38
C ALA A 53 -38.41 14.40 -7.41
N ALA A 54 -37.19 13.85 -7.46
CA ALA A 54 -36.09 14.30 -6.60
C ALA A 54 -35.68 15.75 -6.92
N ILE A 55 -35.71 16.16 -8.19
CA ILE A 55 -35.48 17.57 -8.58
C ILE A 55 -36.59 18.48 -8.03
N GLN A 56 -37.86 18.06 -8.17
CA GLN A 56 -39.01 18.82 -7.68
C GLN A 56 -38.97 19.01 -6.15
N ASP A 57 -38.60 17.95 -5.43
CA ASP A 57 -38.49 17.95 -3.96
C ASP A 57 -37.18 18.60 -3.46
N LYS A 58 -36.31 19.04 -4.38
CA LYS A 58 -34.95 19.53 -4.09
C LYS A 58 -34.09 18.51 -3.33
N ALA A 59 -34.39 17.23 -3.45
CA ALA A 59 -33.57 16.12 -2.99
C ALA A 59 -32.39 15.91 -3.96
N TYR A 60 -31.52 16.92 -4.05
CA TYR A 60 -30.47 16.98 -5.07
C TYR A 60 -29.47 15.83 -4.99
N GLY A 61 -29.15 15.34 -3.78
CA GLY A 61 -28.30 14.15 -3.62
C GLY A 61 -28.89 12.91 -4.30
N GLU A 62 -30.17 12.64 -4.06
CA GLU A 62 -30.88 11.53 -4.70
C GLU A 62 -31.01 11.71 -6.22
N ALA A 63 -31.30 12.93 -6.68
CA ALA A 63 -31.37 13.24 -8.10
C ALA A 63 -30.04 12.96 -8.81
N ILE A 64 -28.91 13.39 -8.23
CA ILE A 64 -27.56 13.16 -8.78
C ILE A 64 -27.23 11.67 -8.81
N LYS A 65 -27.56 10.93 -7.74
CA LYS A 65 -27.40 9.48 -7.69
C LYS A 65 -28.17 8.79 -8.82
N ALA A 66 -29.43 9.18 -9.02
CA ALA A 66 -30.27 8.62 -10.08
C ALA A 66 -29.76 8.95 -11.48
N ILE A 67 -29.28 10.19 -11.71
CA ILE A 67 -28.66 10.62 -12.98
C ILE A 67 -27.39 9.81 -13.26
N GLY A 68 -26.48 9.71 -12.28
CA GLY A 68 -25.25 8.93 -12.42
C GLY A 68 -25.52 7.45 -12.73
N ARG A 69 -26.53 6.86 -12.08
CA ARG A 69 -26.97 5.48 -12.34
C ARG A 69 -27.56 5.33 -13.75
N LYS A 70 -28.39 6.28 -14.18
CA LYS A 70 -28.98 6.30 -15.53
C LYS A 70 -27.89 6.31 -16.60
N ILE A 71 -26.94 7.24 -16.50
CA ILE A 71 -25.83 7.37 -17.45
C ILE A 71 -24.95 6.10 -17.48
N ALA A 72 -24.70 5.49 -16.31
CA ALA A 72 -23.95 4.24 -16.25
C ALA A 72 -24.65 3.09 -16.98
N LEU A 73 -25.98 2.96 -16.82
CA LEU A 73 -26.79 1.95 -17.50
C LEU A 73 -26.90 2.20 -19.01
N GLU A 74 -27.01 3.45 -19.43
CA GLU A 74 -27.01 3.82 -20.86
C GLU A 74 -25.69 3.43 -21.52
N GLY A 75 -24.55 3.69 -20.85
CA GLY A 75 -23.24 3.26 -21.32
C GLY A 75 -23.15 1.74 -21.48
N ASN A 76 -23.75 0.96 -20.56
CA ASN A 76 -23.77 -0.51 -20.68
C ASN A 76 -24.51 -0.99 -21.95
N ILE A 77 -25.56 -0.26 -22.38
CA ILE A 77 -26.33 -0.60 -23.58
C ILE A 77 -25.53 -0.28 -24.86
N GLN A 78 -24.68 0.74 -24.83
CA GLN A 78 -23.97 1.26 -26.02
C GLN A 78 -22.56 0.69 -26.23
N GLY A 79 -22.29 -0.50 -25.67
CA GLY A 79 -21.01 -1.18 -25.83
C GLY A 79 -20.03 -0.94 -24.68
N ASN A 80 -20.48 -0.29 -23.60
CA ASN A 80 -19.76 -0.15 -22.32
C ASN A 80 -18.38 0.52 -22.45
N LYS A 81 -18.27 1.50 -23.36
CA LYS A 81 -17.02 2.27 -23.49
C LYS A 81 -16.88 3.23 -22.30
N PRO A 82 -15.75 3.20 -21.57
CA PRO A 82 -15.54 4.06 -20.41
C PRO A 82 -15.71 5.57 -20.69
N GLU A 83 -15.34 6.03 -21.90
CA GLU A 83 -15.42 7.43 -22.34
C GLU A 83 -16.86 7.94 -22.55
N GLU A 84 -17.82 7.06 -22.86
CA GLU A 84 -19.19 7.48 -23.20
C GLU A 84 -19.92 8.09 -22.01
N ARG A 85 -19.68 7.57 -20.80
CA ARG A 85 -20.27 8.11 -19.57
C ARG A 85 -19.82 9.55 -19.33
N ILE A 86 -18.53 9.82 -19.57
CA ILE A 86 -17.93 11.16 -19.44
C ILE A 86 -18.63 12.14 -20.38
N PHE A 87 -18.70 11.84 -21.67
CA PHE A 87 -19.30 12.74 -22.67
C PHE A 87 -20.80 12.97 -22.42
N ARG A 88 -21.53 11.93 -21.97
CA ARG A 88 -22.94 12.05 -21.61
C ARG A 88 -23.13 13.03 -20.46
N LEU A 89 -22.45 12.82 -19.34
CA LEU A 89 -22.58 13.72 -18.19
C LEU A 89 -22.17 15.15 -18.57
N GLN A 90 -21.06 15.30 -19.30
CA GLN A 90 -20.62 16.61 -19.79
C GLN A 90 -21.68 17.32 -20.64
N GLY A 91 -22.40 16.60 -21.51
CA GLY A 91 -23.49 17.14 -22.33
C GLY A 91 -24.80 17.40 -21.58
N GLU A 92 -24.95 16.87 -20.35
CA GLU A 92 -26.18 16.98 -19.56
C GLU A 92 -26.08 17.90 -18.35
N ILE A 93 -24.88 18.21 -17.84
CA ILE A 93 -24.69 19.08 -16.66
C ILE A 93 -25.49 20.40 -16.77
N GLY A 94 -25.51 21.01 -17.95
CA GLY A 94 -26.21 22.28 -18.19
C GLY A 94 -27.74 22.18 -18.15
N LYS A 95 -28.31 20.97 -18.19
CA LYS A 95 -29.77 20.73 -18.19
C LYS A 95 -30.37 20.69 -16.78
N TYR A 96 -29.55 20.55 -15.75
CA TYR A 96 -29.98 20.42 -14.37
C TYR A 96 -29.93 21.76 -13.60
N PRO A 97 -30.69 21.89 -12.49
CA PRO A 97 -30.61 23.06 -11.61
C PRO A 97 -29.17 23.44 -11.24
N ALA A 98 -28.91 24.74 -11.10
CA ALA A 98 -27.58 25.26 -10.82
C ALA A 98 -27.01 24.73 -9.50
N GLU A 99 -27.88 24.45 -8.52
CA GLU A 99 -27.57 23.89 -7.20
C GLU A 99 -26.96 22.47 -7.28
N MET A 100 -27.27 21.71 -8.34
CA MET A 100 -26.70 20.38 -8.55
C MET A 100 -25.34 20.42 -9.24
N ARG A 101 -25.01 21.55 -9.90
CA ARG A 101 -23.82 21.68 -10.74
C ARG A 101 -22.52 21.36 -10.00
N PRO A 102 -22.26 21.86 -8.79
CA PRO A 102 -21.01 21.56 -8.07
C PRO A 102 -20.71 20.05 -7.95
N LEU A 103 -21.72 19.28 -7.58
CA LEU A 103 -21.60 17.83 -7.39
C LEU A 103 -21.53 17.07 -8.71
N LEU A 104 -22.24 17.53 -9.75
CA LEU A 104 -22.15 16.92 -11.08
C LEU A 104 -20.78 17.18 -11.73
N GLU A 105 -20.20 18.36 -11.53
CA GLU A 105 -18.82 18.69 -11.94
C GLU A 105 -17.80 17.82 -11.19
N ALA A 106 -17.97 17.64 -9.88
CA ALA A 106 -17.13 16.73 -9.10
C ALA A 106 -17.24 15.29 -9.59
N LEU A 107 -18.47 14.79 -9.82
CA LEU A 107 -18.71 13.45 -10.37
C LEU A 107 -18.02 13.28 -11.74
N LEU A 108 -18.08 14.29 -12.60
CA LEU A 108 -17.41 14.29 -13.89
C LEU A 108 -15.88 14.25 -13.73
N ALA A 109 -15.32 15.04 -12.81
CA ALA A 109 -13.89 15.00 -12.47
C ALA A 109 -13.45 13.58 -12.04
N HIS A 110 -14.24 12.91 -11.19
CA HIS A 110 -13.98 11.53 -10.77
C HIS A 110 -14.06 10.53 -11.92
N TRP A 111 -14.98 10.70 -12.87
CA TRP A 111 -15.06 9.82 -14.04
C TRP A 111 -13.88 9.98 -14.97
N TYR A 112 -13.42 11.21 -15.23
CA TYR A 112 -12.17 11.45 -15.94
C TYR A 112 -10.96 10.83 -15.22
N TRP A 113 -10.88 10.99 -13.89
CA TRP A 113 -9.81 10.40 -13.08
C TRP A 113 -9.84 8.86 -13.14
N HIS A 114 -11.02 8.26 -13.04
CA HIS A 114 -11.19 6.81 -13.17
C HIS A 114 -10.77 6.31 -14.55
N TYR A 115 -11.15 7.01 -15.62
CA TYR A 115 -10.72 6.71 -16.98
C TYR A 115 -9.21 6.76 -17.12
N PHE A 116 -8.58 7.82 -16.57
CA PHE A 116 -7.13 7.95 -16.54
C PHE A 116 -6.48 6.76 -15.83
N GLN A 117 -6.92 6.42 -14.62
CA GLN A 117 -6.36 5.33 -13.83
C GLN A 117 -6.44 3.97 -14.55
N HIS A 118 -7.56 3.67 -15.21
CA HIS A 118 -7.73 2.44 -16.00
C HIS A 118 -6.83 2.39 -17.24
N ASN A 119 -6.45 3.55 -17.78
CA ASN A 119 -5.63 3.66 -18.98
C ASN A 119 -4.23 4.19 -18.69
N ARG A 120 -3.76 4.12 -17.43
CA ARG A 120 -2.53 4.77 -16.97
C ARG A 120 -1.30 4.36 -17.80
N TRP A 121 -1.17 3.08 -18.12
CA TRP A 121 -0.08 2.55 -18.96
C TRP A 121 -0.01 3.21 -20.35
N ARG A 122 -1.16 3.62 -20.91
CA ARG A 122 -1.24 4.28 -22.22
C ARG A 122 -0.78 5.73 -22.12
N PHE A 123 -1.25 6.45 -21.11
CA PHE A 123 -0.86 7.84 -20.88
C PHE A 123 0.63 8.00 -20.55
N MET A 124 1.21 7.03 -19.83
CA MET A 124 2.66 7.03 -19.52
C MET A 124 3.56 6.70 -20.72
N ARG A 125 3.02 6.09 -21.79
CA ARG A 125 3.80 5.71 -22.99
C ARG A 125 3.74 6.72 -24.12
N ARG A 126 2.88 7.74 -24.03
CA ARG A 126 2.73 8.76 -25.06
C ARG A 126 3.66 9.93 -24.81
N THR A 127 4.32 10.38 -25.87
CA THR A 127 4.95 11.71 -25.92
C THR A 127 3.87 12.78 -26.04
N GLN A 128 4.11 13.95 -25.44
CA GLN A 128 3.22 15.11 -25.57
C GLN A 128 2.99 15.42 -27.06
N THR A 129 1.73 15.60 -27.44
CA THR A 129 1.37 15.87 -28.84
C THR A 129 1.06 17.35 -28.99
N ALA A 130 1.74 18.05 -29.90
CA ALA A 130 1.51 19.47 -30.20
C ALA A 130 0.22 19.75 -31.01
N GLN A 131 -0.59 18.72 -31.27
CA GLN A 131 -1.80 18.82 -32.07
C GLN A 131 -2.99 19.23 -31.19
N GLU A 132 -3.83 20.16 -31.67
CA GLU A 132 -5.04 20.54 -30.95
C GLU A 132 -5.93 19.30 -30.72
N PRO A 133 -6.29 19.01 -29.46
CA PRO A 133 -6.98 17.78 -29.13
C PRO A 133 -8.42 17.81 -29.63
N GLY A 134 -8.81 16.76 -30.35
CA GLY A 134 -10.20 16.48 -30.71
C GLY A 134 -11.03 15.99 -29.51
N PRO A 135 -12.32 15.70 -29.72
CA PRO A 135 -13.20 15.19 -28.67
C PRO A 135 -12.81 13.80 -28.18
N ASP A 136 -11.94 13.07 -28.89
CA ASP A 136 -11.55 11.70 -28.54
C ASP A 136 -10.53 11.65 -27.39
N LEU A 137 -10.96 11.16 -26.22
CA LEU A 137 -10.09 10.95 -25.04
C LEU A 137 -8.93 10.00 -25.32
N GLN A 138 -9.05 9.13 -26.33
CA GLN A 138 -7.97 8.25 -26.73
C GLN A 138 -6.82 9.01 -27.39
N THR A 139 -7.00 10.26 -27.80
CA THR A 139 -5.93 11.09 -28.38
C THR A 139 -5.20 11.94 -27.34
N TRP A 140 -5.75 12.06 -26.13
CA TRP A 140 -5.23 12.96 -25.11
C TRP A 140 -3.92 12.45 -24.51
N ASP A 141 -3.04 13.39 -24.17
CA ASP A 141 -1.82 13.13 -23.41
C ASP A 141 -2.05 13.32 -21.90
N LEU A 142 -1.01 13.03 -21.11
CA LEU A 142 -1.07 13.07 -19.66
C LEU A 142 -1.36 14.50 -19.13
N PRO A 143 -0.65 15.57 -19.55
CA PRO A 143 -0.97 16.93 -19.12
C PRO A 143 -2.42 17.33 -19.42
N ARG A 144 -2.94 16.99 -20.62
CA ARG A 144 -4.30 17.36 -21.03
C ARG A 144 -5.37 16.75 -20.14
N ILE A 145 -5.32 15.44 -19.88
CA ILE A 145 -6.34 14.78 -19.07
C ILE A 145 -6.32 15.28 -17.61
N LEU A 146 -5.13 15.54 -17.06
CA LEU A 146 -5.01 16.11 -15.71
C LEU A 146 -5.54 17.54 -15.66
N ALA A 147 -5.27 18.37 -16.67
CA ALA A 147 -5.81 19.72 -16.77
C ALA A 147 -7.35 19.73 -16.83
N GLU A 148 -7.97 18.84 -17.61
CA GLU A 148 -9.43 18.76 -17.69
C GLU A 148 -10.05 18.31 -16.36
N ILE A 149 -9.46 17.34 -15.66
CA ILE A 149 -9.90 16.95 -14.31
C ILE A 149 -9.81 18.13 -13.35
N GLY A 150 -8.68 18.85 -13.37
CA GLY A 150 -8.46 20.02 -12.54
C GLY A 150 -9.47 21.15 -12.81
N LYS A 151 -9.88 21.33 -14.07
CA LYS A 151 -10.92 22.27 -14.47
C LYS A 151 -12.28 21.89 -13.88
N HIS A 152 -12.67 20.63 -13.92
CA HIS A 152 -13.92 20.17 -13.31
C HIS A 152 -13.94 20.33 -11.78
N PHE A 153 -12.83 20.03 -11.09
CA PHE A 153 -12.73 20.35 -9.66
C PHE A 153 -12.79 21.86 -9.36
N THR A 154 -12.19 22.69 -10.23
CA THR A 154 -12.29 24.16 -10.10
C THR A 154 -13.73 24.64 -10.27
N ALA A 155 -14.45 24.10 -11.25
CA ALA A 155 -15.87 24.39 -11.47
C ALA A 155 -16.75 23.90 -10.30
N ALA A 156 -16.44 22.72 -9.76
CA ALA A 156 -17.13 22.16 -8.59
C ALA A 156 -17.00 23.05 -7.35
N LEU A 157 -15.89 23.78 -7.19
CA LEU A 157 -15.63 24.64 -6.04
C LEU A 157 -15.98 26.12 -6.27
N ALA A 158 -16.56 26.48 -7.41
CA ALA A 158 -16.76 27.88 -7.81
C ALA A 158 -17.75 28.64 -6.90
N ASP A 159 -18.84 28.00 -6.45
CA ASP A 159 -19.84 28.61 -5.56
C ASP A 159 -19.52 28.32 -4.08
N GLU A 160 -18.38 28.83 -3.61
CA GLU A 160 -17.94 28.61 -2.23
C GLU A 160 -18.98 29.03 -1.19
N LYS A 161 -19.74 30.11 -1.45
CA LYS A 161 -20.71 30.63 -0.49
C LYS A 161 -21.82 29.61 -0.23
N THR A 162 -22.41 29.06 -1.28
CA THR A 162 -23.47 28.05 -1.15
C THR A 162 -22.91 26.74 -0.58
N LEU A 163 -21.72 26.33 -1.02
CA LEU A 163 -21.09 25.10 -0.55
C LEU A 163 -20.76 25.14 0.94
N LYS A 164 -20.27 26.28 1.44
CA LYS A 164 -19.98 26.51 2.87
C LYS A 164 -21.25 26.59 3.73
N ALA A 165 -22.39 26.91 3.13
CA ALA A 165 -23.67 26.98 3.83
C ALA A 165 -24.44 25.65 3.81
N THR A 166 -24.05 24.72 2.94
CA THR A 166 -24.74 23.44 2.76
C THR A 166 -24.09 22.35 3.61
N PRO A 167 -24.77 21.80 4.64
CA PRO A 167 -24.25 20.69 5.42
C PRO A 167 -23.99 19.46 4.56
N VAL A 168 -22.90 18.73 4.84
CA VAL A 168 -22.57 17.50 4.10
C VAL A 168 -23.69 16.45 4.21
N SER A 169 -24.38 16.42 5.35
CA SER A 169 -25.50 15.51 5.62
C SER A 169 -26.70 15.72 4.70
N ALA A 170 -26.81 16.87 4.01
CA ALA A 170 -27.85 17.09 3.01
C ALA A 170 -27.71 16.17 1.79
N TYR A 171 -26.56 15.50 1.64
CA TYR A 171 -26.25 14.58 0.55
C TYR A 171 -26.05 13.13 1.03
N ASP A 172 -26.57 12.75 2.21
CA ASP A 172 -26.49 11.39 2.76
C ASP A 172 -27.01 10.29 1.80
N ASP A 173 -28.00 10.62 0.95
CA ASP A 173 -28.53 9.69 -0.05
C ASP A 173 -27.52 9.37 -1.18
N LEU A 174 -26.57 10.28 -1.42
CA LEU A 174 -25.52 10.21 -2.44
C LEU A 174 -24.20 9.69 -1.85
N LEU A 175 -23.81 10.18 -0.68
CA LEU A 175 -22.51 9.92 -0.06
C LEU A 175 -22.55 8.66 0.81
N VAL A 176 -21.56 7.78 0.63
CA VAL A 176 -21.41 6.61 1.52
C VAL A 176 -20.70 7.04 2.79
N LYS A 177 -21.38 6.95 3.94
CA LYS A 177 -20.78 7.31 5.22
C LYS A 177 -19.61 6.40 5.58
N GLY A 178 -18.51 7.02 5.97
CA GLY A 178 -17.36 6.34 6.56
C GLY A 178 -17.54 6.13 8.07
N SER A 179 -16.45 5.74 8.73
CA SER A 179 -16.37 5.61 10.20
C SER A 179 -15.96 6.89 10.91
N VAL A 180 -15.69 7.97 10.16
CA VAL A 180 -15.22 9.26 10.69
C VAL A 180 -16.40 10.23 10.73
N SER A 181 -16.52 10.99 11.82
CA SER A 181 -17.60 11.96 12.04
C SER A 181 -17.56 13.12 11.03
N ASP A 182 -18.75 13.59 10.64
CA ASP A 182 -18.95 14.76 9.78
C ASP A 182 -18.35 16.04 10.38
N GLN A 183 -18.08 16.10 11.70
CA GLN A 183 -17.43 17.25 12.35
C GLN A 183 -16.08 17.66 11.72
N TYR A 184 -15.42 16.71 11.05
CA TYR A 184 -14.17 16.97 10.34
C TYR A 184 -14.39 17.58 8.95
N ARG A 185 -15.56 17.37 8.34
CA ARG A 185 -15.98 17.85 7.01
C ARG A 185 -17.45 18.27 7.04
N PRO A 186 -17.81 19.32 7.80
CA PRO A 186 -19.20 19.59 8.11
C PRO A 186 -20.04 20.05 6.90
N THR A 187 -19.39 20.59 5.85
CA THR A 187 -20.07 21.20 4.70
C THR A 187 -19.68 20.54 3.37
N MET A 188 -20.47 20.80 2.34
CA MET A 188 -20.15 20.39 0.99
C MET A 188 -18.89 21.06 0.43
N PHE A 189 -18.52 22.25 0.93
CA PHE A 189 -17.23 22.85 0.60
C PHE A 189 -16.08 21.97 1.10
N ASP A 190 -16.17 21.47 2.33
CA ASP A 190 -15.13 20.65 2.94
C ASP A 190 -14.98 19.31 2.21
N PHE A 191 -16.11 18.67 1.90
CA PHE A 191 -16.12 17.44 1.12
C PHE A 191 -15.44 17.64 -0.25
N LEU A 192 -15.93 18.58 -1.06
CA LEU A 192 -15.40 18.82 -2.41
C LEU A 192 -13.95 19.32 -2.41
N ALA A 193 -13.57 20.13 -1.41
CA ALA A 193 -12.21 20.59 -1.28
C ALA A 193 -11.27 19.43 -1.03
N HIS A 194 -11.65 18.47 -0.19
CA HIS A 194 -10.83 17.30 0.09
C HIS A 194 -10.76 16.31 -1.07
N GLU A 195 -11.82 16.15 -1.86
CA GLU A 195 -11.76 15.38 -3.12
C GLU A 195 -10.77 16.02 -4.12
N ALA A 196 -10.82 17.35 -4.28
CA ALA A 196 -9.88 18.08 -5.12
C ALA A 196 -8.44 18.01 -4.59
N LEU A 197 -8.24 18.11 -3.28
CA LEU A 197 -6.92 17.96 -2.63
C LEU A 197 -6.34 16.57 -2.86
N GLN A 198 -7.14 15.51 -2.81
CA GLN A 198 -6.69 14.15 -3.12
C GLN A 198 -6.15 14.07 -4.56
N PHE A 199 -6.86 14.68 -5.51
CA PHE A 199 -6.43 14.75 -6.91
C PHE A 199 -5.13 15.55 -7.09
N TYR A 200 -5.03 16.75 -6.49
CA TYR A 200 -3.83 17.59 -6.59
C TYR A 200 -2.62 16.99 -5.86
N SER A 201 -2.86 16.12 -4.88
CA SER A 201 -1.81 15.41 -4.14
C SER A 201 -1.30 14.16 -4.84
N ALA A 202 -1.97 13.68 -5.89
CA ALA A 202 -1.59 12.46 -6.60
C ALA A 202 -0.16 12.51 -7.16
N GLY A 203 0.51 11.34 -7.23
CA GLY A 203 1.89 11.25 -7.70
C GLY A 203 2.03 11.56 -9.19
N GLU A 204 0.99 11.25 -9.96
CA GLU A 204 0.90 11.45 -11.41
C GLU A 204 0.95 12.93 -11.82
N GLN A 205 0.58 13.84 -10.90
CA GLN A 205 0.78 15.28 -11.09
C GLN A 205 2.26 15.64 -11.27
N GLY A 206 3.17 14.82 -10.72
CA GLY A 206 4.60 15.03 -10.85
C GLY A 206 5.20 14.59 -12.18
N ALA A 207 4.53 13.71 -12.93
CA ALA A 207 4.98 13.21 -14.22
C ALA A 207 4.60 14.12 -15.39
N ALA A 208 3.69 15.08 -15.17
CA ALA A 208 3.20 16.03 -16.16
C ALA A 208 3.80 17.45 -16.00
N LYS A 209 4.89 17.59 -15.24
CA LYS A 209 5.47 18.89 -14.91
C LYS A 209 6.09 19.58 -16.12
N ALA A 210 5.80 20.88 -16.26
CA ALA A 210 6.55 21.78 -17.13
C ALA A 210 7.95 22.08 -16.54
N GLU A 211 8.86 22.61 -17.35
CA GLU A 211 10.22 22.98 -16.92
C GLU A 211 10.22 24.10 -15.86
N ASP A 212 9.19 24.95 -15.84
CA ASP A 212 8.97 26.06 -14.90
C ASP A 212 7.96 25.74 -13.79
N ALA A 213 7.67 24.46 -13.56
CA ALA A 213 6.66 24.04 -12.59
C ALA A 213 6.96 24.56 -11.17
N PHE A 214 5.91 25.04 -10.48
CA PHE A 214 6.03 25.53 -9.11
C PHE A 214 6.61 24.45 -8.18
N VAL A 215 7.70 24.77 -7.49
CA VAL A 215 8.34 23.92 -6.49
C VAL A 215 7.97 24.40 -5.09
N LEU A 216 7.35 23.52 -4.31
CA LEU A 216 7.09 23.77 -2.90
C LEU A 216 8.39 23.59 -2.11
N ALA A 217 9.03 24.68 -1.70
CA ALA A 217 10.24 24.62 -0.89
C ALA A 217 9.91 24.29 0.57
N ALA A 218 10.73 23.47 1.22
CA ALA A 218 10.53 23.07 2.62
C ALA A 218 10.73 24.22 3.62
N ASP A 219 11.45 25.27 3.23
CA ASP A 219 11.65 26.49 4.01
C ASP A 219 10.54 27.53 3.81
N SER A 220 9.60 27.29 2.90
CA SER A 220 8.38 28.08 2.77
C SER A 220 7.48 27.97 4.01
N PRO A 221 6.46 28.84 4.15
CA PRO A 221 5.48 28.76 5.25
C PRO A 221 4.62 27.48 5.32
N ILE A 222 4.83 26.48 4.45
CA ILE A 222 4.08 25.22 4.48
C ILE A 222 4.11 24.52 5.85
N PHE A 223 5.22 24.61 6.59
CA PHE A 223 5.38 24.07 7.94
C PHE A 223 5.30 25.14 9.05
N ALA A 224 5.00 26.40 8.71
CA ALA A 224 4.78 27.45 9.69
C ALA A 224 3.49 27.23 10.50
N ASP A 225 3.25 28.07 11.50
CA ASP A 225 1.92 28.10 12.16
C ASP A 225 0.81 28.46 11.15
N ALA A 226 -0.43 28.15 11.51
CA ALA A 226 -1.56 28.29 10.60
C ALA A 226 -1.80 29.74 10.14
N ASP A 227 -1.51 30.74 10.98
CA ASP A 227 -1.71 32.15 10.64
C ASP A 227 -0.70 32.63 9.60
N GLN A 228 0.57 32.26 9.76
CA GLN A 228 1.61 32.52 8.76
C GLN A 228 1.32 31.79 7.44
N PHE A 229 0.86 30.54 7.51
CA PHE A 229 0.49 29.78 6.31
C PHE A 229 -0.71 30.39 5.57
N MET A 230 -1.76 30.81 6.29
CA MET A 230 -2.95 31.42 5.68
C MET A 230 -2.67 32.75 4.98
N THR A 231 -1.67 33.49 5.42
CA THR A 231 -1.29 34.80 4.85
C THR A 231 -0.19 34.72 3.80
N TRP A 232 0.44 33.55 3.64
CA TRP A 232 1.48 33.32 2.66
C TRP A 232 0.97 33.47 1.22
N GLN A 233 1.69 34.24 0.40
CA GLN A 233 1.43 34.38 -1.03
C GLN A 233 2.61 33.78 -1.81
N PRO A 234 2.49 32.53 -2.32
CA PRO A 234 3.53 31.94 -3.15
C PRO A 234 3.73 32.75 -4.43
N THR A 235 4.98 33.11 -4.74
CA THR A 235 5.35 33.78 -6.00
C THR A 235 5.74 32.73 -7.03
N THR A 236 5.06 32.69 -8.17
CA THR A 236 5.32 31.74 -9.26
C THR A 236 4.70 32.23 -10.57
N THR A 237 5.25 31.81 -11.70
CA THR A 237 4.66 32.00 -13.04
C THR A 237 3.69 30.86 -13.41
N ASP A 238 3.85 29.69 -12.79
CA ASP A 238 2.97 28.53 -12.93
C ASP A 238 1.70 28.69 -12.05
N GLU A 239 0.78 29.54 -12.48
CA GLU A 239 -0.48 29.81 -11.77
C GLU A 239 -1.43 28.60 -11.75
N ASP A 240 -1.27 27.69 -12.71
CA ASP A 240 -2.11 26.51 -12.88
C ASP A 240 -1.62 25.28 -12.11
N SER A 241 -0.48 25.40 -11.43
CA SER A 241 0.15 24.33 -10.65
C SER A 241 -0.85 23.61 -9.73
N PRO A 242 -0.96 22.27 -9.82
CA PRO A 242 -1.71 21.47 -8.86
C PRO A 242 -1.25 21.70 -7.42
N THR A 243 0.07 21.91 -7.22
CA THR A 243 0.64 22.15 -5.89
C THR A 243 0.21 23.51 -5.35
N LEU A 244 0.21 24.55 -6.20
CA LEU A 244 -0.28 25.89 -5.82
C LEU A 244 -1.78 25.86 -5.51
N LYS A 245 -2.57 25.18 -6.34
CA LYS A 245 -4.02 24.99 -6.14
C LYS A 245 -4.31 24.30 -4.81
N ALA A 246 -3.55 23.26 -4.45
CA ALA A 246 -3.66 22.60 -3.15
C ALA A 246 -3.30 23.53 -1.98
N VAL A 247 -2.20 24.29 -2.07
CA VAL A 247 -1.82 25.28 -1.04
C VAL A 247 -2.96 26.29 -0.83
N ARG A 248 -3.46 26.91 -1.90
CA ARG A 248 -4.56 27.88 -1.85
C ARG A 248 -5.84 27.26 -1.27
N LEU A 249 -6.12 26.01 -1.57
CA LEU A 249 -7.31 25.32 -1.06
C LEU A 249 -7.21 25.01 0.44
N TYR A 250 -6.03 24.60 0.94
CA TYR A 250 -5.79 24.50 2.38
C TYR A 250 -5.92 25.86 3.08
N GLN A 251 -5.41 26.95 2.48
CA GLN A 251 -5.59 28.30 3.03
C GLN A 251 -7.07 28.67 3.15
N LYS A 252 -7.89 28.36 2.13
CA LYS A 252 -9.33 28.60 2.14
C LYS A 252 -10.06 27.78 3.22
N LEU A 253 -9.71 26.51 3.39
CA LEU A 253 -10.27 25.63 4.43
C LEU A 253 -9.95 26.15 5.83
N LEU A 254 -8.68 26.50 6.08
CA LEU A 254 -8.26 27.04 7.38
C LEU A 254 -8.92 28.39 7.67
N ALA A 255 -8.99 29.28 6.66
CA ALA A 255 -9.66 30.57 6.81
C ALA A 255 -11.16 30.42 7.11
N PHE A 256 -11.81 29.44 6.47
CA PHE A 256 -13.24 29.15 6.69
C PHE A 256 -13.52 28.71 8.13
N HIS A 257 -12.75 27.76 8.66
CA HIS A 257 -12.97 27.20 10.00
C HIS A 257 -12.26 27.95 11.13
N ARG A 258 -11.55 29.06 10.84
CA ARG A 258 -10.79 29.81 11.85
C ARG A 258 -11.67 30.28 13.01
N GLY A 259 -12.93 30.65 12.72
CA GLY A 259 -13.89 31.18 13.68
C GLY A 259 -14.73 30.14 14.41
N ASP A 260 -14.66 28.86 14.03
CA ASP A 260 -15.62 27.85 14.49
C ASP A 260 -15.48 27.57 15.98
N ALA A 261 -16.60 27.29 16.65
CA ALA A 261 -16.60 26.89 18.06
C ALA A 261 -15.97 25.50 18.23
N ASP A 262 -16.31 24.57 17.35
CA ASP A 262 -15.63 23.29 17.21
C ASP A 262 -14.44 23.44 16.25
N LYS A 263 -13.24 23.10 16.73
CA LYS A 263 -12.00 23.21 15.95
C LYS A 263 -11.66 21.95 15.16
N ALA A 264 -12.51 20.92 15.16
CA ALA A 264 -12.23 19.65 14.49
C ALA A 264 -11.87 19.80 13.01
N ALA A 265 -12.70 20.51 12.22
CA ALA A 265 -12.44 20.74 10.80
C ALA A 265 -11.17 21.56 10.56
N PHE A 266 -10.94 22.63 11.34
CA PHE A 266 -9.72 23.42 11.29
C PHE A 266 -8.47 22.58 11.56
N ALA A 267 -8.46 21.85 12.68
CA ALA A 267 -7.30 21.06 13.10
C ALA A 267 -7.02 19.90 12.14
N ASP A 268 -8.05 19.31 11.54
CA ASP A 268 -7.88 18.28 10.53
C ASP A 268 -7.29 18.82 9.23
N ALA A 269 -7.80 19.94 8.72
CA ALA A 269 -7.23 20.61 7.55
C ALA A 269 -5.78 21.06 7.80
N ASP A 270 -5.48 21.53 9.02
CA ASP A 270 -4.15 21.97 9.42
C ASP A 270 -3.17 20.78 9.48
N LEU A 271 -3.56 19.66 10.07
CA LEU A 271 -2.75 18.45 10.04
C LEU A 271 -2.56 17.92 8.61
N ALA A 272 -3.62 17.93 7.80
CA ALA A 272 -3.58 17.49 6.41
C ALA A 272 -2.61 18.35 5.56
N ARG A 273 -2.56 19.67 5.75
CA ARG A 273 -1.57 20.51 5.05
C ARG A 273 -0.14 20.17 5.45
N LEU A 274 0.12 19.82 6.71
CA LEU A 274 1.47 19.45 7.16
C LEU A 274 1.89 18.13 6.51
N THR A 275 1.00 17.14 6.46
CA THR A 275 1.23 15.89 5.74
C THR A 275 1.45 16.12 4.24
N PHE A 276 0.64 16.98 3.61
CA PHE A 276 0.82 17.38 2.22
C PHE A 276 2.21 18.02 1.99
N GLY A 277 2.59 18.96 2.85
CA GLY A 277 3.91 19.59 2.82
C GLY A 277 5.04 18.57 2.94
N HIS A 278 4.94 17.61 3.86
CA HIS A 278 5.95 16.56 4.00
C HIS A 278 6.08 15.70 2.74
N ASN A 279 4.96 15.41 2.07
CA ASN A 279 4.94 14.59 0.85
C ASN A 279 5.41 15.35 -0.39
N LYS A 280 5.18 16.66 -0.48
CA LYS A 280 5.40 17.45 -1.72
C LYS A 280 6.58 18.41 -1.65
N ALA A 281 6.95 18.88 -0.47
CA ALA A 281 8.01 19.86 -0.33
C ALA A 281 9.40 19.27 -0.62
N GLN A 282 10.29 20.12 -1.10
CA GLN A 282 11.69 19.80 -1.41
C GLN A 282 12.63 20.59 -0.50
N GLY A 283 13.68 19.92 0.00
CA GLY A 283 14.69 20.52 0.86
C GLY A 283 15.24 19.52 1.89
N GLU A 284 16.51 19.66 2.23
CA GLU A 284 17.23 18.75 3.14
C GLU A 284 16.63 18.79 4.57
N ASP A 285 16.25 19.97 5.05
CA ASP A 285 15.68 20.18 6.40
C ASP A 285 14.21 19.78 6.53
N LYS A 286 13.60 19.18 5.50
CA LYS A 286 12.14 18.89 5.47
C LYS A 286 11.70 18.02 6.66
N GLY A 287 12.47 17.00 7.00
CA GLY A 287 12.16 16.10 8.12
C GLY A 287 12.08 16.85 9.45
N GLU A 288 13.10 17.68 9.73
CA GLU A 288 13.16 18.48 10.95
C GLU A 288 12.05 19.53 11.03
N ARG A 289 11.79 20.24 9.93
CA ARG A 289 10.71 21.24 9.87
C ARG A 289 9.34 20.61 10.07
N TYR A 290 9.11 19.42 9.50
CA TYR A 290 7.89 18.68 9.67
C TYR A 290 7.70 18.20 11.12
N LYS A 291 8.73 17.59 11.75
CA LYS A 291 8.69 17.20 13.17
C LYS A 291 8.40 18.41 14.07
N ALA A 292 9.05 19.54 13.82
CA ALA A 292 8.82 20.77 14.58
C ALA A 292 7.38 21.28 14.41
N ALA A 293 6.81 21.19 13.21
CA ALA A 293 5.41 21.56 12.95
C ALA A 293 4.43 20.62 13.65
N LEU A 294 4.65 19.30 13.58
CA LEU A 294 3.83 18.31 14.30
C LEU A 294 3.90 18.53 15.81
N LYS A 295 5.08 18.84 16.36
CA LYS A 295 5.21 19.18 17.77
C LYS A 295 4.34 20.38 18.15
N ARG A 296 4.45 21.50 17.40
CA ARG A 296 3.61 22.69 17.63
C ARG A 296 2.12 22.36 17.52
N PHE A 297 1.74 21.58 16.51
CA PHE A 297 0.36 21.15 16.30
C PHE A 297 -0.17 20.33 17.48
N VAL A 298 0.61 19.36 17.97
CA VAL A 298 0.25 18.54 19.12
C VAL A 298 0.12 19.39 20.37
N ASP A 299 1.04 20.31 20.61
CA ASP A 299 1.02 21.20 21.78
C ASP A 299 -0.24 22.10 21.75
N ALA A 300 -0.62 22.61 20.58
CA ALA A 300 -1.84 23.43 20.39
C ALA A 300 -3.16 22.63 20.49
N ASN A 301 -3.14 21.34 20.15
CA ASN A 301 -4.32 20.48 20.09
C ASN A 301 -4.34 19.37 21.17
N ALA A 302 -3.62 19.55 22.27
CA ALA A 302 -3.35 18.48 23.26
C ALA A 302 -4.61 17.84 23.88
N ARG A 303 -5.77 18.53 23.85
CA ARG A 303 -7.05 18.06 24.37
C ARG A 303 -8.00 17.50 23.30
N HIS A 304 -7.60 17.50 22.03
CA HIS A 304 -8.40 17.04 20.91
C HIS A 304 -7.81 15.76 20.30
N GLU A 305 -8.65 14.79 19.92
CA GLU A 305 -8.20 13.47 19.46
C GLU A 305 -7.35 13.50 18.18
N VAL A 306 -7.45 14.57 17.39
CA VAL A 306 -6.57 14.84 16.24
C VAL A 306 -5.08 14.85 16.61
N SER A 307 -4.75 15.21 17.85
CA SER A 307 -3.37 15.20 18.31
C SER A 307 -2.77 13.79 18.36
N ALA A 308 -3.58 12.74 18.52
CA ALA A 308 -3.11 11.35 18.41
C ALA A 308 -2.66 11.01 16.99
N ARG A 309 -3.31 11.55 15.95
CA ARG A 309 -2.88 11.37 14.56
C ARG A 309 -1.57 12.10 14.27
N ALA A 310 -1.41 13.30 14.81
CA ALA A 310 -0.15 14.04 14.70
C ALA A 310 1.00 13.36 15.47
N LEU A 311 0.72 12.78 16.65
CA LEU A 311 1.66 11.95 17.39
C LEU A 311 2.08 10.71 16.61
N ALA A 312 1.14 10.02 15.97
CA ALA A 312 1.44 8.89 15.09
C ALA A 312 2.34 9.29 13.91
N ALA A 313 2.03 10.42 13.25
CA ALA A 313 2.84 10.93 12.15
C ALA A 313 4.26 11.30 12.59
N TRP A 314 4.41 11.94 13.76
CA TRP A 314 5.71 12.32 14.30
C TRP A 314 6.50 11.09 14.73
N ALA A 315 5.87 10.14 15.41
CA ALA A 315 6.49 8.87 15.77
C ALA A 315 6.93 8.09 14.52
N GLY A 316 6.12 8.11 13.45
CA GLY A 316 6.46 7.50 12.17
C GLY A 316 7.72 8.12 11.54
N GLN A 317 7.87 9.45 11.60
CA GLN A 317 9.07 10.14 11.12
C GLN A 317 10.31 9.73 11.94
N LEU A 318 10.22 9.71 13.26
CA LEU A 318 11.31 9.25 14.14
C LEU A 318 11.68 7.79 13.84
N HIS A 319 10.69 6.93 13.59
CA HIS A 319 10.93 5.54 13.24
C HIS A 319 11.71 5.41 11.91
N GLN A 320 11.37 6.21 10.89
CA GLN A 320 12.09 6.24 9.61
C GLN A 320 13.54 6.72 9.77
N GLU A 321 13.79 7.62 10.73
CA GLU A 321 15.12 8.12 11.07
C GLU A 321 15.93 7.14 11.94
N GLY A 322 15.35 5.99 12.33
CA GLY A 322 16.01 4.98 13.17
C GLY A 322 15.96 5.27 14.67
N GLU A 323 15.18 6.28 15.09
CA GLU A 323 14.98 6.69 16.49
C GLU A 323 13.83 5.91 17.14
N HIS A 324 13.95 4.57 17.15
CA HIS A 324 12.84 3.67 17.51
C HIS A 324 12.37 3.82 18.97
N VAL A 325 13.27 4.12 19.91
CA VAL A 325 12.90 4.30 21.34
C VAL A 325 12.00 5.51 21.52
N GLU A 326 12.39 6.65 20.97
CA GLU A 326 11.58 7.87 21.06
C GLU A 326 10.31 7.76 20.19
N ALA A 327 10.38 7.12 19.02
CA ALA A 327 9.20 6.82 18.22
C ALA A 327 8.16 6.01 19.01
N ARG A 328 8.59 4.92 19.68
CA ARG A 328 7.72 4.07 20.51
C ARG A 328 7.10 4.84 21.66
N LYS A 329 7.91 5.63 22.38
CA LYS A 329 7.44 6.47 23.49
C LYS A 329 6.42 7.51 23.04
N LEU A 330 6.64 8.13 21.88
CA LEU A 330 5.74 9.13 21.34
C LEU A 330 4.44 8.52 20.83
N ALA A 331 4.50 7.36 20.18
CA ALA A 331 3.32 6.59 19.80
C ALA A 331 2.51 6.17 21.04
N GLN A 332 3.17 5.70 22.10
CA GLN A 332 2.51 5.33 23.35
C GLN A 332 1.72 6.50 23.94
N ARG A 333 2.30 7.71 23.92
CA ARG A 333 1.61 8.92 24.37
C ARG A 333 0.31 9.19 23.58
N GLY A 334 0.30 8.94 22.26
CA GLY A 334 -0.90 9.09 21.44
C GLY A 334 -1.96 8.04 21.73
N LEU A 335 -1.53 6.79 21.94
CA LEU A 335 -2.39 5.67 22.33
C LEU A 335 -3.05 5.92 23.69
N ASP A 336 -2.28 6.38 24.69
CA ASP A 336 -2.78 6.61 26.04
C ASP A 336 -3.73 7.82 26.13
N ALA A 337 -3.45 8.88 25.36
CA ALA A 337 -4.23 10.11 25.43
C ALA A 337 -5.63 9.96 24.81
N PHE A 338 -5.76 9.20 23.71
CA PHE A 338 -7.03 9.06 22.98
C PHE A 338 -7.26 7.62 22.47
N PRO A 339 -7.41 6.62 23.36
CA PRO A 339 -7.33 5.20 23.02
C PRO A 339 -8.35 4.70 21.99
N ASN A 340 -9.50 5.38 21.87
CA ASN A 340 -10.58 5.02 20.94
C ASN A 340 -10.51 5.80 19.61
N SER A 341 -9.48 6.63 19.40
CA SER A 341 -9.33 7.43 18.19
C SER A 341 -8.63 6.65 17.06
N ALA A 342 -8.85 7.08 15.81
CA ALA A 342 -8.08 6.56 14.67
C ALA A 342 -6.56 6.79 14.84
N GLY A 343 -6.15 7.90 15.46
CA GLY A 343 -4.74 8.20 15.75
C GLY A 343 -4.11 7.23 16.74
N ALA A 344 -4.87 6.78 17.75
CA ALA A 344 -4.41 5.74 18.67
C ALA A 344 -4.23 4.38 17.98
N ALA A 345 -5.12 4.00 17.07
CA ALA A 345 -4.95 2.79 16.26
C ALA A 345 -3.66 2.85 15.41
N MET A 346 -3.35 4.01 14.82
CA MET A 346 -2.08 4.22 14.09
C MET A 346 -0.87 4.10 15.03
N CYS A 347 -0.93 4.72 16.21
CA CYS A 347 0.12 4.62 17.23
C CYS A 347 0.34 3.17 17.67
N PHE A 348 -0.75 2.44 17.95
CA PHE A 348 -0.71 1.03 18.33
C PHE A 348 -0.01 0.18 17.26
N ASN A 349 -0.39 0.36 15.99
CA ASN A 349 0.24 -0.37 14.88
C ASN A 349 1.75 -0.10 14.79
N LEU A 350 2.18 1.15 14.99
CA LEU A 350 3.60 1.50 15.01
C LEU A 350 4.33 0.87 16.20
N ILE A 351 3.73 0.84 17.38
CA ILE A 351 4.28 0.15 18.56
C ILE A 351 4.46 -1.34 18.25
N GLN A 352 3.44 -2.00 17.67
CA GLN A 352 3.55 -3.40 17.28
C GLN A 352 4.67 -3.64 16.25
N GLN A 353 4.87 -2.72 15.30
CA GLN A 353 5.95 -2.80 14.33
C GLN A 353 7.35 -2.67 14.98
N ILE A 354 7.51 -1.75 15.93
CA ILE A 354 8.76 -1.51 16.66
C ILE A 354 9.08 -2.69 17.59
N GLU A 355 8.07 -3.17 18.32
CA GLU A 355 8.20 -4.23 19.31
C GLU A 355 8.15 -5.64 18.70
N ALA A 356 7.86 -5.77 17.40
CA ALA A 356 7.81 -7.05 16.70
C ALA A 356 9.13 -7.83 16.87
N LYS A 357 8.98 -9.06 17.37
CA LYS A 357 10.06 -10.02 17.59
C LYS A 357 10.43 -10.70 16.28
N SER A 358 11.71 -10.81 15.99
CA SER A 358 12.21 -11.55 14.85
C SER A 358 13.54 -12.23 15.16
N ALA A 359 13.73 -13.41 14.58
CA ALA A 359 15.00 -14.10 14.51
C ALA A 359 15.06 -14.86 13.18
N SER A 360 16.09 -14.61 12.41
CA SER A 360 16.36 -15.27 11.13
C SER A 360 17.80 -15.72 11.07
N ILE A 361 18.06 -16.76 10.29
CA ILE A 361 19.39 -17.36 10.22
C ILE A 361 19.87 -17.50 8.79
N GLN A 362 21.18 -17.34 8.62
CA GLN A 362 21.91 -17.66 7.41
C GLN A 362 23.19 -18.41 7.78
N THR A 363 23.52 -19.44 7.01
CA THR A 363 24.72 -20.25 7.22
C THR A 363 25.18 -20.81 5.88
N GLU A 364 26.43 -21.28 5.82
CA GLU A 364 26.96 -21.97 4.67
C GLU A 364 26.15 -23.25 4.34
N ARG A 365 26.01 -23.53 3.04
CA ARG A 365 25.24 -24.69 2.53
C ARG A 365 25.91 -26.02 2.82
N VAL A 366 27.23 -26.02 3.02
CA VAL A 366 28.02 -27.21 3.36
C VAL A 366 28.78 -26.91 4.65
N TRP A 367 28.62 -27.74 5.66
CA TRP A 367 29.35 -27.69 6.92
C TRP A 367 30.46 -28.74 6.88
N ASN A 368 31.70 -28.26 6.89
CA ASN A 368 32.93 -29.03 6.96
C ASN A 368 33.79 -28.50 8.12
N GLU A 369 34.96 -29.12 8.38
CA GLU A 369 35.92 -28.54 9.31
C GLU A 369 36.85 -27.55 8.58
N PRO A 370 37.14 -26.36 9.15
CA PRO A 370 36.56 -25.82 10.39
C PRO A 370 35.07 -25.46 10.22
N LEU A 371 34.27 -25.78 11.24
CA LEU A 371 32.82 -25.52 11.21
C LEU A 371 32.48 -24.05 10.92
N PRO A 372 31.45 -23.79 10.10
CA PRO A 372 31.05 -22.43 9.77
C PRO A 372 30.28 -21.78 10.94
N THR A 373 30.03 -20.49 10.79
CA THR A 373 29.13 -19.75 11.68
C THR A 373 27.71 -19.71 11.13
N ILE A 374 26.74 -19.75 12.05
CA ILE A 374 25.36 -19.39 11.81
C ILE A 374 25.22 -17.90 12.11
N ASN A 375 25.02 -17.09 11.08
CA ASN A 375 24.67 -15.68 11.21
C ASN A 375 23.21 -15.58 11.65
N VAL A 376 22.95 -15.01 12.82
CA VAL A 376 21.61 -14.78 13.35
C VAL A 376 21.30 -13.30 13.29
N THR A 377 20.32 -12.93 12.47
CA THR A 377 19.79 -11.57 12.40
C THR A 377 18.50 -11.51 13.21
N TYR A 378 18.44 -10.64 14.23
CA TYR A 378 17.37 -10.67 15.23
C TYR A 378 17.02 -9.30 15.78
N ARG A 379 15.82 -9.22 16.36
CA ARG A 379 15.30 -8.04 17.05
C ARG A 379 14.29 -8.45 18.14
N ASN A 380 14.37 -7.80 19.29
CA ASN A 380 13.46 -7.94 20.43
C ASN A 380 13.37 -9.35 21.03
N VAL A 381 14.45 -10.13 20.90
CA VAL A 381 14.57 -11.49 21.43
C VAL A 381 15.94 -11.64 22.09
N THR A 382 16.00 -12.42 23.17
CA THR A 382 17.24 -12.65 23.93
C THR A 382 17.72 -14.09 23.86
N LYS A 383 17.06 -14.92 23.04
CA LYS A 383 17.38 -16.33 22.90
C LYS A 383 16.93 -16.85 21.55
N VAL A 384 17.72 -17.76 20.98
CA VAL A 384 17.37 -18.52 19.78
C VAL A 384 17.56 -20.01 20.04
N PHE A 385 16.60 -20.80 19.59
CA PHE A 385 16.58 -22.26 19.69
C PHE A 385 16.75 -22.84 18.30
N PHE A 386 17.51 -23.93 18.21
CA PHE A 386 17.82 -24.60 16.96
C PHE A 386 17.41 -26.07 16.99
N ARG A 387 17.00 -26.56 15.83
CA ARG A 387 16.82 -28.00 15.56
C ARG A 387 17.50 -28.36 14.25
N ALA A 388 18.37 -29.35 14.27
CA ALA A 388 18.86 -29.99 13.05
C ALA A 388 17.97 -31.19 12.72
N VAL A 389 17.13 -31.06 11.70
CA VAL A 389 16.19 -32.10 11.26
C VAL A 389 16.80 -32.84 10.07
N PRO A 390 17.15 -34.13 10.22
CA PRO A 390 17.69 -34.92 9.11
C PRO A 390 16.62 -35.11 8.03
N TYR A 391 17.04 -35.09 6.78
CA TYR A 391 16.13 -35.25 5.65
C TYR A 391 16.78 -35.99 4.49
N ASP A 392 16.01 -36.84 3.80
CA ASP A 392 16.45 -37.47 2.56
C ASP A 392 16.40 -36.47 1.39
N PHE A 393 17.56 -36.05 0.91
CA PHE A 393 17.65 -35.03 -0.12
C PHE A 393 16.95 -35.43 -1.42
N GLU A 394 16.99 -36.70 -1.81
CA GLU A 394 16.36 -37.14 -3.06
C GLU A 394 14.83 -37.05 -3.01
N SER A 395 14.24 -37.46 -1.89
CA SER A 395 12.82 -37.25 -1.64
C SER A 395 12.49 -35.76 -1.55
N TYR A 396 13.40 -34.94 -1.02
CA TYR A 396 13.20 -33.49 -0.95
C TYR A 396 13.18 -32.86 -2.33
N ILE A 397 14.25 -32.99 -3.11
CA ILE A 397 14.44 -32.29 -4.38
C ILE A 397 13.33 -32.60 -5.37
N ARG A 398 12.84 -33.85 -5.41
CA ARG A 398 11.72 -34.27 -6.28
C ARG A 398 10.38 -33.57 -5.96
N THR A 399 10.24 -33.01 -4.76
CA THR A 399 9.05 -32.25 -4.35
C THR A 399 9.18 -30.76 -4.63
N GLN A 400 10.32 -30.29 -5.12
CA GLN A 400 10.60 -28.87 -5.32
C GLN A 400 10.23 -28.43 -6.73
N ARG A 401 9.76 -27.18 -6.83
CA ARG A 401 9.36 -26.53 -8.08
C ARG A 401 9.95 -25.12 -8.13
N TRP A 402 10.57 -24.75 -9.24
CA TRP A 402 11.22 -23.45 -9.50
C TRP A 402 12.42 -23.08 -8.62
N GLY A 403 12.54 -23.60 -7.38
CA GLY A 403 13.68 -23.38 -6.49
C GLY A 403 13.73 -24.34 -5.29
N LEU A 404 14.89 -24.41 -4.63
CA LEU A 404 15.19 -25.31 -3.50
C LEU A 404 15.07 -24.66 -2.11
N TYR A 405 14.69 -23.38 -2.05
CA TYR A 405 14.75 -22.57 -0.81
C TYR A 405 13.43 -21.92 -0.46
N ASN A 406 12.36 -22.29 -1.16
CA ASN A 406 11.02 -21.77 -0.91
C ASN A 406 10.32 -22.70 0.09
N PHE A 407 10.29 -22.31 1.36
CA PHE A 407 9.58 -23.03 2.41
C PHE A 407 8.21 -22.41 2.62
N ASP A 408 7.19 -23.00 2.02
CA ASP A 408 5.80 -22.68 2.33
C ASP A 408 5.44 -23.13 3.76
N ASP A 409 4.28 -22.66 4.25
CA ASP A 409 3.83 -22.98 5.61
C ASP A 409 3.60 -24.48 5.81
N LYS A 410 3.21 -25.22 4.76
CA LYS A 410 3.03 -26.67 4.82
C LYS A 410 4.36 -27.37 5.09
N LYS A 411 5.41 -27.02 4.34
CA LYS A 411 6.74 -27.60 4.50
C LYS A 411 7.33 -27.23 5.86
N ARG A 412 7.16 -25.97 6.30
CA ARG A 412 7.60 -25.54 7.62
C ARG A 412 6.97 -26.37 8.74
N LYS A 413 5.64 -26.57 8.70
CA LYS A 413 4.91 -27.40 9.68
C LYS A 413 5.37 -28.86 9.65
N GLU A 414 5.61 -29.42 8.47
CA GLU A 414 6.18 -30.77 8.33
C GLU A 414 7.54 -30.87 9.02
N LEU A 415 8.44 -29.91 8.79
CA LEU A 415 9.78 -29.91 9.40
C LEU A 415 9.73 -29.73 10.91
N ILE A 416 8.84 -28.87 11.43
CA ILE A 416 8.65 -28.66 12.87
C ILE A 416 8.17 -29.95 13.57
N GLY A 417 7.32 -30.73 12.90
CA GLY A 417 6.78 -32.00 13.40
C GLY A 417 7.74 -33.19 13.32
N ARG A 418 8.90 -33.05 12.67
CA ARG A 418 9.91 -34.13 12.56
C ARG A 418 10.83 -34.17 13.77
N ASN A 419 11.37 -35.36 14.05
CA ASN A 419 12.39 -35.54 15.07
C ASN A 419 13.69 -34.85 14.67
N ALA A 420 14.24 -34.06 15.60
CA ALA A 420 15.55 -33.46 15.43
C ALA A 420 16.66 -34.47 15.77
N ALA A 421 17.69 -34.53 14.94
CA ALA A 421 18.93 -35.27 15.25
C ALA A 421 19.75 -34.56 16.33
N MET A 422 19.61 -33.23 16.44
CA MET A 422 20.27 -32.42 17.45
C MET A 422 19.46 -31.16 17.74
N GLN A 423 19.49 -30.70 18.99
CA GLN A 423 18.88 -29.45 19.43
C GLN A 423 19.87 -28.68 20.29
N TRP A 424 19.92 -27.36 20.12
CA TRP A 424 20.76 -26.48 20.93
C TRP A 424 20.12 -25.09 20.99
N SER A 425 20.69 -24.20 21.80
CA SER A 425 20.24 -22.81 21.90
C SER A 425 21.42 -21.89 22.16
N ALA A 426 21.25 -20.62 21.87
CA ALA A 426 22.18 -19.58 22.26
C ALA A 426 21.42 -18.39 22.84
N ASP A 427 22.00 -17.76 23.85
CA ASP A 427 21.51 -16.48 24.35
C ASP A 427 21.97 -15.37 23.40
N LEU A 428 21.11 -14.37 23.20
CA LEU A 428 21.34 -13.21 22.33
C LEU A 428 21.34 -11.94 23.19
N PRO A 429 22.26 -11.00 22.97
CA PRO A 429 22.23 -9.70 23.65
C PRO A 429 20.89 -8.99 23.44
N PRO A 430 20.32 -8.34 24.47
CA PRO A 430 19.07 -7.61 24.31
C PRO A 430 19.22 -6.42 23.34
N THR A 431 18.14 -6.09 22.63
CA THR A 431 18.01 -4.92 21.73
C THR A 431 17.07 -3.88 22.35
N PRO A 432 17.44 -3.20 23.46
CA PRO A 432 16.57 -2.21 24.10
C PRO A 432 16.34 -0.96 23.23
N ASP A 433 17.16 -0.79 22.19
CA ASP A 433 17.04 0.23 21.14
C ASP A 433 16.08 -0.15 20.02
N TYR A 434 15.48 -1.35 20.07
CA TYR A 434 14.63 -1.94 19.03
C TYR A 434 15.31 -2.02 17.65
N ARG A 435 16.64 -1.96 17.59
CA ARG A 435 17.39 -2.08 16.34
C ARG A 435 17.69 -3.54 16.06
N GLU A 436 17.66 -3.89 14.78
CA GLU A 436 18.12 -5.20 14.34
C GLU A 436 19.62 -5.35 14.62
N ARG A 437 20.02 -6.54 15.07
CA ARG A 437 21.41 -6.91 15.30
C ARG A 437 21.72 -8.23 14.62
N ALA A 438 23.00 -8.44 14.36
CA ALA A 438 23.53 -9.69 13.84
C ALA A 438 24.56 -10.27 14.80
N GLU A 439 24.40 -11.56 15.15
CA GLU A 439 25.37 -12.33 15.92
C GLU A 439 25.90 -13.50 15.09
N LYS A 440 27.18 -13.82 15.25
CA LYS A 440 27.78 -15.02 14.64
C LYS A 440 27.88 -16.11 15.69
N LEU A 441 27.05 -17.12 15.56
CA LEU A 441 27.05 -18.27 16.46
C LEU A 441 27.80 -19.45 15.82
N PRO A 442 28.53 -20.27 16.58
CA PRO A 442 29.16 -21.47 16.03
C PRO A 442 28.11 -22.50 15.62
N ALA A 443 28.32 -23.19 14.49
CA ALA A 443 27.59 -24.41 14.19
C ALA A 443 27.88 -25.50 15.25
N PRO A 444 26.90 -26.37 15.58
CA PRO A 444 27.10 -27.39 16.60
C PRO A 444 28.09 -28.47 16.14
N LYS A 445 28.90 -28.96 17.08
CA LYS A 445 29.78 -30.12 16.87
C LYS A 445 29.00 -31.43 16.97
N GLY A 446 29.44 -32.45 16.25
CA GLY A 446 28.95 -33.83 16.41
C GLY A 446 27.74 -34.23 15.55
N LEU A 447 27.30 -33.39 14.61
CA LEU A 447 26.36 -33.83 13.58
C LEU A 447 27.04 -34.84 12.64
N LYS A 448 26.37 -35.94 12.36
CA LYS A 448 26.85 -36.95 11.40
C LYS A 448 26.72 -36.44 9.96
N PRO A 449 27.57 -36.90 9.02
CA PRO A 449 27.41 -36.56 7.61
C PRO A 449 26.00 -36.83 7.09
N GLY A 450 25.44 -35.91 6.31
CA GLY A 450 24.07 -36.00 5.78
C GLY A 450 23.45 -34.65 5.45
N PHE A 451 22.21 -34.68 4.95
CA PHE A 451 21.43 -33.48 4.65
C PHE A 451 20.45 -33.16 5.80
N TYR A 452 20.44 -31.89 6.22
CA TYR A 452 19.63 -31.40 7.33
C TYR A 452 18.92 -30.11 6.95
N PHE A 453 17.77 -29.88 7.57
CA PHE A 453 17.22 -28.55 7.74
C PHE A 453 17.58 -28.05 9.14
N ILE A 454 18.25 -26.90 9.20
CA ILE A 454 18.48 -26.17 10.44
C ILE A 454 17.29 -25.23 10.63
N LEU A 455 16.44 -25.55 11.59
CA LEU A 455 15.37 -24.65 12.02
C LEU A 455 15.90 -23.75 13.13
N ALA A 456 15.51 -22.48 13.11
CA ALA A 456 15.76 -21.52 14.18
C ALA A 456 14.47 -20.80 14.57
N SER A 457 14.30 -20.55 15.87
CA SER A 457 13.10 -19.94 16.44
C SER A 457 13.46 -19.18 17.73
N HIS A 458 12.80 -18.06 18.02
CA HIS A 458 12.90 -17.40 19.32
C HIS A 458 11.94 -17.98 20.37
N ASP A 459 11.10 -18.94 19.97
CA ASP A 459 10.23 -19.75 20.83
C ASP A 459 10.67 -21.23 20.78
N GLN A 460 10.91 -21.84 21.95
CA GLN A 460 11.35 -23.24 22.06
C GLN A 460 10.33 -24.26 21.51
N SER A 461 9.06 -23.90 21.45
CA SER A 461 8.00 -24.74 20.86
C SER A 461 8.06 -24.81 19.34
N PHE A 462 8.71 -23.83 18.69
CA PHE A 462 8.66 -23.62 17.23
C PHE A 462 7.23 -23.41 16.71
N GLY A 463 6.30 -22.93 17.55
CA GLY A 463 4.93 -22.60 17.14
C GLY A 463 4.85 -21.37 16.24
N ASP A 464 3.72 -21.17 15.56
CA ASP A 464 3.52 -20.07 14.60
C ASP A 464 2.96 -18.78 15.24
N THR A 465 2.59 -18.80 16.53
CA THR A 465 1.96 -17.65 17.19
C THR A 465 3.01 -16.66 17.69
N GLN A 466 2.99 -15.43 17.19
CA GLN A 466 3.98 -14.38 17.54
C GLN A 466 5.44 -14.83 17.39
N ASN A 467 5.68 -15.73 16.43
CA ASN A 467 6.95 -16.36 16.22
C ASN A 467 7.20 -16.59 14.73
N GLN A 468 8.47 -16.61 14.35
CA GLN A 468 8.92 -16.89 13.00
C GLN A 468 9.95 -18.01 13.07
N VAL A 469 9.69 -19.10 12.35
CA VAL A 469 10.66 -20.19 12.22
C VAL A 469 11.44 -20.02 10.92
N SER A 470 12.73 -19.70 11.08
CA SER A 470 13.69 -19.62 9.98
C SER A 470 14.23 -21.01 9.65
N VAL A 471 14.45 -21.30 8.37
CA VAL A 471 14.91 -22.62 7.91
C VAL A 471 16.09 -22.46 6.98
N ALA A 472 17.20 -23.15 7.28
CA ALA A 472 18.39 -23.20 6.44
C ALA A 472 18.75 -24.66 6.11
N PRO A 473 18.66 -25.09 4.83
CA PRO A 473 19.13 -26.41 4.42
C PRO A 473 20.66 -26.47 4.35
N VAL A 474 21.23 -27.56 4.86
CA VAL A 474 22.67 -27.75 5.05
C VAL A 474 23.06 -29.18 4.75
N TRP A 475 24.21 -29.34 4.11
CA TRP A 475 24.93 -30.61 4.03
C TRP A 475 26.07 -30.65 5.05
N VAL A 476 26.08 -31.65 5.93
CA VAL A 476 27.27 -31.97 6.72
C VAL A 476 28.09 -32.96 5.91
N SER A 477 29.26 -32.56 5.44
CA SER A 477 30.07 -33.34 4.49
C SER A 477 31.54 -32.96 4.59
N ASP A 478 32.42 -33.94 4.39
CA ASP A 478 33.86 -33.75 4.21
C ASP A 478 34.25 -33.57 2.73
N LEU A 479 33.26 -33.52 1.83
CA LEU A 479 33.45 -33.31 0.40
C LEU A 479 33.24 -31.86 0.01
N ALA A 480 34.08 -31.37 -0.90
CA ALA A 480 33.89 -30.14 -1.66
C ALA A 480 33.56 -30.48 -3.11
N LEU A 481 32.61 -29.74 -3.69
CA LEU A 481 32.21 -29.86 -5.08
C LEU A 481 32.49 -28.54 -5.80
N VAL A 482 33.38 -28.57 -6.78
CA VAL A 482 33.69 -27.43 -7.65
C VAL A 482 33.12 -27.74 -9.02
N VAL A 483 32.27 -26.86 -9.55
CA VAL A 483 31.55 -27.10 -10.80
C VAL A 483 31.81 -25.97 -11.79
N ARG A 484 31.97 -26.34 -13.06
CA ARG A 484 31.97 -25.44 -14.20
C ARG A 484 30.97 -25.94 -15.25
N GLU A 485 30.05 -25.07 -15.63
CA GLU A 485 29.13 -25.31 -16.74
C GLU A 485 29.83 -24.91 -18.06
N ARG A 486 29.76 -25.78 -19.06
CA ARG A 486 30.22 -25.52 -20.43
C ARG A 486 29.02 -25.56 -21.36
N ASP A 487 28.25 -24.48 -21.38
CA ASP A 487 26.98 -24.39 -22.08
C ASP A 487 27.08 -24.75 -23.58
N TYR A 488 28.13 -24.26 -24.26
CA TYR A 488 28.37 -24.56 -25.68
C TYR A 488 28.66 -26.04 -25.97
N GLU A 489 29.19 -26.77 -24.99
CA GLU A 489 29.49 -28.21 -25.11
C GLU A 489 28.35 -29.08 -24.55
N GLY A 490 27.33 -28.48 -23.92
CA GLY A 490 26.26 -29.20 -23.24
C GLY A 490 26.79 -30.11 -22.15
N VAL A 491 27.74 -29.64 -21.33
CA VAL A 491 28.41 -30.45 -20.32
C VAL A 491 28.59 -29.67 -19.02
N VAL A 492 28.40 -30.37 -17.91
CA VAL A 492 28.83 -29.94 -16.57
C VAL A 492 30.04 -30.78 -16.17
N GLU A 493 31.14 -30.13 -15.84
CA GLU A 493 32.36 -30.79 -15.36
C GLU A 493 32.86 -30.14 -14.07
N GLY A 494 33.69 -30.87 -13.33
CA GLY A 494 34.14 -30.36 -12.05
C GLY A 494 34.95 -31.37 -11.25
N PHE A 495 35.27 -31.01 -10.02
CA PHE A 495 36.04 -31.84 -9.12
C PHE A 495 35.23 -32.18 -7.87
N VAL A 496 35.38 -33.41 -7.39
CA VAL A 496 35.02 -33.80 -6.03
C VAL A 496 36.33 -33.97 -5.24
N LEU A 497 36.48 -33.16 -4.20
CA LEU A 497 37.68 -33.10 -3.39
C LEU A 497 37.35 -33.32 -1.91
N ARG A 498 38.34 -33.71 -1.10
CA ARG A 498 38.27 -33.58 0.36
C ARG A 498 38.28 -32.09 0.70
N ALA A 499 37.27 -31.61 1.42
CA ALA A 499 37.08 -30.19 1.68
C ALA A 499 38.23 -29.56 2.48
N LEU A 500 38.85 -30.32 3.40
CA LEU A 500 39.92 -29.82 4.25
C LEU A 500 41.29 -29.86 3.55
N THR A 501 41.60 -30.93 2.82
CA THR A 501 42.94 -31.16 2.26
C THR A 501 43.06 -30.75 0.78
N GLY A 502 41.94 -30.65 0.07
CA GLY A 502 41.92 -30.47 -1.38
C GLY A 502 42.27 -31.74 -2.18
N GLU A 503 42.46 -32.88 -1.51
CA GLU A 503 42.83 -34.13 -2.19
C GLU A 503 41.67 -34.65 -3.05
N PRO A 504 41.96 -35.20 -4.25
CA PRO A 504 40.95 -35.73 -5.14
C PRO A 504 40.26 -36.96 -4.56
N VAL A 505 38.95 -37.06 -4.78
CA VAL A 505 38.16 -38.24 -4.38
C VAL A 505 37.84 -39.06 -5.62
N ALA A 506 38.53 -40.19 -5.79
CA ALA A 506 38.32 -41.10 -6.91
C ALA A 506 37.06 -41.97 -6.74
N GLY A 507 36.35 -42.21 -7.84
CA GLY A 507 35.18 -43.10 -7.88
C GLY A 507 33.91 -42.56 -7.19
N ALA A 508 33.88 -41.29 -6.80
CA ALA A 508 32.71 -40.64 -6.22
C ALA A 508 31.59 -40.53 -7.26
N THR A 509 30.36 -40.87 -6.87
CA THR A 509 29.18 -40.73 -7.73
C THR A 509 28.67 -39.30 -7.71
N VAL A 510 28.58 -38.66 -8.88
CA VAL A 510 28.04 -37.31 -9.07
C VAL A 510 26.72 -37.42 -9.82
N ARG A 511 25.66 -36.79 -9.28
CA ARG A 511 24.31 -36.87 -9.84
C ARG A 511 23.78 -35.48 -10.15
N ALA A 512 23.40 -35.26 -11.40
CA ALA A 512 22.79 -34.00 -11.83
C ALA A 512 21.27 -34.04 -11.63
N TRP A 513 20.68 -32.86 -11.46
CA TRP A 513 19.23 -32.67 -11.39
C TRP A 513 18.85 -31.50 -12.28
N THR A 514 17.91 -31.72 -13.20
CA THR A 514 17.41 -30.69 -14.10
C THR A 514 15.94 -30.38 -13.82
N ARG A 515 15.42 -29.29 -14.39
CA ARG A 515 14.00 -28.92 -14.28
C ARG A 515 13.27 -29.29 -15.56
N ASP A 516 12.09 -29.88 -15.43
CA ASP A 516 11.20 -30.03 -16.58
C ASP A 516 10.51 -28.71 -16.97
N ARG A 517 9.73 -28.73 -18.05
CA ARG A 517 8.99 -27.54 -18.55
C ARG A 517 7.99 -26.97 -17.52
N GLU A 518 7.55 -27.78 -16.58
CA GLU A 518 6.63 -27.36 -15.51
C GLU A 518 7.38 -26.83 -14.28
N GLY A 519 8.71 -26.90 -14.28
CA GLY A 519 9.60 -26.40 -13.24
C GLY A 519 9.95 -27.40 -12.15
N TRP A 520 9.56 -28.68 -12.28
CA TRP A 520 9.84 -29.73 -11.30
C TRP A 520 11.24 -30.29 -11.48
N PHE A 521 11.95 -30.54 -10.37
CA PHE A 521 13.25 -31.19 -10.42
C PHE A 521 13.13 -32.69 -10.71
N LYS A 522 13.93 -33.16 -11.67
CA LYS A 522 14.07 -34.58 -12.04
C LYS A 522 15.55 -34.96 -12.06
N PRO A 523 15.89 -36.23 -11.74
CA PRO A 523 17.25 -36.71 -11.92
C PRO A 523 17.64 -36.58 -13.39
N ASP A 524 18.87 -36.17 -13.62
CA ASP A 524 19.51 -36.16 -14.92
C ASP A 524 20.63 -37.21 -14.94
N GLU A 525 21.55 -37.14 -15.90
CA GLU A 525 22.72 -38.00 -16.02
C GLU A 525 23.55 -38.04 -14.72
N GLN A 526 24.23 -39.17 -14.53
CA GLN A 526 25.16 -39.38 -13.41
C GLN A 526 26.54 -39.78 -13.93
N GLY A 527 27.58 -39.38 -13.20
CA GLY A 527 28.97 -39.68 -13.52
C GLY A 527 29.71 -40.24 -12.31
N LYS A 528 30.93 -40.70 -12.56
CA LYS A 528 31.92 -40.99 -11.51
C LYS A 528 33.16 -40.14 -11.72
N THR A 529 33.82 -39.80 -10.62
CA THR A 529 35.13 -39.14 -10.69
C THR A 529 36.24 -40.11 -11.07
N ASP A 530 37.22 -39.62 -11.83
CA ASP A 530 38.48 -40.31 -12.11
C ASP A 530 39.46 -40.24 -10.92
N ASP A 531 40.70 -40.72 -11.11
CA ASP A 531 41.75 -40.72 -10.09
C ASP A 531 42.17 -39.31 -9.65
N ASN A 532 41.89 -38.28 -10.47
CA ASN A 532 42.12 -36.87 -10.16
C ASN A 532 40.88 -36.18 -9.56
N GLY A 533 39.83 -36.95 -9.24
CA GLY A 533 38.59 -36.40 -8.69
C GLY A 533 37.74 -35.66 -9.73
N LEU A 534 38.11 -35.71 -11.01
CA LEU A 534 37.43 -35.01 -12.10
C LEU A 534 36.20 -35.81 -12.55
N PHE A 535 35.06 -35.15 -12.67
CA PHE A 535 33.87 -35.68 -13.33
C PHE A 535 33.49 -34.83 -14.54
N ARG A 536 32.80 -35.46 -15.49
CA ARG A 536 32.20 -34.82 -16.65
C ARG A 536 30.87 -35.49 -16.98
N ILE A 537 29.79 -34.72 -16.99
CA ILE A 537 28.42 -35.19 -17.20
C ILE A 537 27.78 -34.34 -18.32
N ALA A 538 27.06 -34.98 -19.24
CA ALA A 538 26.30 -34.25 -20.26
C ALA A 538 25.11 -33.51 -19.62
N ASN A 539 24.92 -32.24 -19.96
CA ASN A 539 23.79 -31.41 -19.58
C ASN A 539 22.76 -31.45 -20.72
N ARG A 540 21.53 -31.93 -20.45
CA ARG A 540 20.49 -32.10 -21.49
C ARG A 540 19.46 -30.98 -21.51
#